data_AF-A0A928XP08-F1
#
_entry.id   AF-A0A928XP08-F1
#
_cell.length_a   1.000
_cell.length_b   1.000
_cell.length_c   1.000
_cell.angle_alpha   90.00
_cell.angle_beta   90.00
_cell.angle_gamma   90.00
#
_symmetry.space_group_name_H-M   'P 1'
#
loop_
_entity.id
_entity.type
_entity.pdbx_description
1 polymer ?
#
loop_
_entity_poly.entity_id
_entity_poly.type
_entity_poly.pdbx_seq_one_letter_code
_entity_poly.pdbx_strand_id
1 'polypeptide(L)'
;MADAGERATALHEAAHAVADERLDFGCAEVSIEPRPGTLGRASHVYEDGTDDDLILALLVGYAAAVRGGEDPADAKEGANEDLERASEILARSGRTDLGTHLARAEAFVRDNWPAIERVAAELLEWCTIGGQELQVVLDVADGNATDEDLARYRLMSRRVGRLPEGRPNGGEHA
;
A
#
# COMPACT_ATOMS: atom_id res chain seq x y z
N MET A 1 9.17 9.22 17.20
CA MET A 1 8.27 8.07 17.35
C MET A 1 7.01 8.47 16.62
N ALA A 2 6.58 7.68 15.63
CA ALA A 2 5.32 7.92 14.95
C ALA A 2 4.17 7.89 15.97
N ASP A 3 3.15 8.70 15.75
CA ASP A 3 1.94 8.65 16.57
C ASP A 3 1.22 7.30 16.36
N ALA A 4 0.44 6.87 17.34
CA ALA A 4 -0.29 5.59 17.26
C ALA A 4 -1.21 5.55 16.03
N GLY A 5 -1.87 6.67 15.72
CA GLY A 5 -2.71 6.80 14.53
C GLY A 5 -1.91 6.72 13.23
N GLU A 6 -0.75 7.39 13.16
CA GLU A 6 0.13 7.36 11.98
C GLU A 6 0.64 5.95 11.67
N ARG A 7 0.97 5.17 12.70
CA ARG A 7 1.34 3.76 12.52
C ARG A 7 0.17 2.90 12.04
N ALA A 8 -1.04 3.12 12.55
CA ALA A 8 -2.22 2.40 12.10
C ALA A 8 -2.51 2.68 10.63
N THR A 9 -2.45 3.96 10.21
CA THR A 9 -2.56 4.35 8.80
C THR A 9 -1.47 3.69 7.95
N ALA A 10 -0.20 3.71 8.39
CA ALA A 10 0.88 3.07 7.65
C ALA A 10 0.68 1.55 7.47
N LEU A 11 0.17 0.86 8.48
CA LEU A 11 -0.16 -0.57 8.36
C LEU A 11 -1.35 -0.82 7.43
N HIS A 12 -2.37 0.04 7.48
CA HIS A 12 -3.53 -0.04 6.61
C HIS A 12 -3.11 0.08 5.13
N GLU A 13 -2.38 1.14 4.79
CA GLU A 13 -1.93 1.40 3.41
C GLU A 13 -0.90 0.36 2.94
N ALA A 14 0.00 -0.08 3.83
CA ALA A 14 0.94 -1.15 3.53
C ALA A 14 0.23 -2.47 3.21
N ALA A 15 -0.87 -2.79 3.89
CA ALA A 15 -1.61 -4.01 3.64
C ALA A 15 -2.26 -4.01 2.26
N HIS A 16 -2.87 -2.90 1.85
CA HIS A 16 -3.36 -2.70 0.48
C HIS A 16 -2.24 -2.94 -0.53
N ALA A 17 -1.15 -2.16 -0.43
CA ALA A 17 -0.02 -2.26 -1.35
C ALA A 17 0.55 -3.69 -1.46
N VAL A 18 0.65 -4.42 -0.34
CA VAL A 18 1.06 -5.83 -0.35
C VAL A 18 0.02 -6.70 -1.03
N ALA A 19 -1.27 -6.54 -0.75
CA ALA A 19 -2.32 -7.31 -1.41
C ALA A 19 -2.34 -7.08 -2.92
N ASP A 20 -2.21 -5.84 -3.38
CA ASP A 20 -2.24 -5.52 -4.81
C ASP A 20 -1.08 -6.13 -5.58
N GLU A 21 0.12 -6.16 -5.00
CA GLU A 21 1.27 -6.85 -5.61
C GLU A 21 1.10 -8.38 -5.57
N ARG A 22 0.56 -8.95 -4.49
CA ARG A 22 0.38 -10.41 -4.38
C ARG A 22 -0.79 -10.96 -5.19
N LEU A 23 -1.73 -10.10 -5.56
CA LEU A 23 -2.91 -10.42 -6.39
C LEU A 23 -2.73 -9.99 -7.85
N ASP A 24 -1.52 -9.58 -8.24
CA ASP A 24 -1.17 -9.13 -9.59
C ASP A 24 -2.02 -7.93 -10.09
N PHE A 25 -2.55 -7.11 -9.18
CA PHE A 25 -3.23 -5.84 -9.52
C PHE A 25 -2.23 -4.71 -9.80
N GLY A 26 -1.05 -4.82 -9.20
CA GLY A 26 -0.01 -3.79 -9.22
C GLY A 26 -0.36 -2.58 -8.38
N CYS A 27 0.67 -1.95 -7.82
CA CYS A 27 0.55 -0.71 -7.07
C CYS A 27 1.42 0.36 -7.73
N ALA A 28 0.80 1.43 -8.23
CA ALA A 28 1.58 2.51 -8.83
C ALA A 28 2.31 3.36 -7.77
N GLU A 29 1.65 3.57 -6.63
CA GLU A 29 2.10 4.40 -5.51
C GLU A 29 1.27 4.04 -4.27
N VAL A 30 1.93 4.01 -3.11
CA VAL A 30 1.31 3.95 -1.80
C VAL A 30 1.81 5.11 -0.93
N SER A 31 0.92 5.77 -0.19
CA SER A 31 1.23 6.96 0.60
C SER A 31 0.38 7.03 1.87
N ILE A 32 0.97 7.57 2.93
CA ILE A 32 0.27 7.96 4.18
C ILE A 32 0.07 9.48 4.27
N GLU A 33 0.40 10.24 3.21
CA GLU A 33 0.14 11.68 3.20
C GLU A 33 -1.37 11.93 3.03
N PRO A 34 -2.01 12.64 3.97
CA PRO A 34 -3.45 12.86 3.91
C PRO A 34 -3.82 13.73 2.71
N ARG A 35 -4.92 13.38 2.05
CA ARG A 35 -5.58 14.18 1.00
C ARG A 35 -7.00 14.55 1.44
N PRO A 36 -7.66 15.54 0.81
CA PRO A 36 -9.05 15.85 1.15
C PRO A 36 -9.93 14.60 0.99
N GLY A 37 -10.39 14.05 2.12
CA GLY A 37 -11.24 12.86 2.16
C GLY A 37 -10.55 11.54 2.51
N THR A 38 -9.21 11.45 2.53
CA THR A 38 -8.49 10.19 2.84
C THR A 38 -7.27 10.43 3.74
N LEU A 39 -6.97 9.47 4.63
CA LEU A 39 -5.78 9.50 5.50
C LEU A 39 -4.51 9.00 4.80
N GLY A 40 -4.67 8.30 3.67
CA GLY A 40 -3.61 7.80 2.80
C GLY A 40 -4.17 7.42 1.42
N ARG A 41 -3.37 6.76 0.59
CA ARG A 41 -3.80 6.22 -0.70
C ARG A 41 -2.86 5.14 -1.21
N ALA A 42 -3.43 4.06 -1.70
CA ALA A 42 -2.82 3.20 -2.71
C ALA A 42 -3.54 3.37 -4.07
N SER A 43 -2.79 3.33 -5.18
CA SER A 43 -3.32 3.56 -6.54
C SER A 43 -3.23 2.30 -7.40
N HIS A 44 -4.38 1.79 -7.85
CA HIS A 44 -4.51 0.50 -8.55
C HIS A 44 -5.17 0.60 -9.92
N VAL A 45 -4.88 -0.40 -10.77
CA VAL A 45 -5.55 -0.64 -12.05
C VAL A 45 -6.22 -2.01 -11.98
N TYR A 46 -7.49 -2.05 -11.57
CA TYR A 46 -8.25 -3.30 -11.48
C TYR A 46 -8.76 -3.73 -12.87
N GLU A 47 -7.88 -4.29 -13.70
CA GLU A 47 -8.27 -4.80 -15.02
C GLU A 47 -8.54 -6.31 -15.03
N ASP A 48 -7.89 -7.10 -14.16
CA ASP A 48 -7.84 -8.58 -14.29
C ASP A 48 -8.20 -9.41 -13.01
N GLY A 49 -8.83 -8.82 -11.99
CA GLY A 49 -9.15 -9.51 -10.72
C GLY A 49 -10.53 -10.20 -10.63
N THR A 50 -10.64 -11.24 -9.79
CA THR A 50 -11.97 -11.77 -9.40
C THR A 50 -12.64 -10.88 -8.36
N ASP A 51 -13.97 -10.92 -8.26
CA ASP A 51 -14.70 -10.19 -7.19
C ASP A 51 -14.17 -10.59 -5.79
N ASP A 52 -13.72 -11.83 -5.60
CA ASP A 52 -13.17 -12.29 -4.33
C ASP A 52 -11.81 -11.69 -3.99
N ASP A 53 -10.97 -11.47 -5.01
CA ASP A 53 -9.66 -10.86 -4.84
C ASP A 53 -9.80 -9.35 -4.61
N LEU A 54 -10.76 -8.70 -5.27
CA LEU A 54 -11.13 -7.30 -5.00
C LEU A 54 -11.66 -7.14 -3.57
N ILE A 55 -12.55 -8.01 -3.12
CA ILE A 55 -13.03 -8.00 -1.73
C ILE A 55 -11.88 -8.23 -0.76
N LEU A 56 -10.96 -9.15 -1.07
CA LEU A 56 -9.79 -9.38 -0.22
C LEU A 56 -8.94 -8.11 -0.10
N ALA A 57 -8.57 -7.49 -1.23
CA ALA A 57 -7.78 -6.26 -1.26
C ALA A 57 -8.45 -5.15 -0.44
N LEU A 58 -9.77 -4.94 -0.57
CA LEU A 58 -10.47 -3.94 0.25
C LEU A 58 -10.40 -4.22 1.76
N LEU A 59 -10.46 -5.49 2.17
CA LEU A 59 -10.57 -5.83 3.59
C LEU A 59 -9.23 -5.95 4.33
N VAL A 60 -8.09 -6.02 3.62
CA VAL A 60 -6.80 -6.22 4.29
C VAL A 60 -6.34 -5.02 5.10
N GLY A 61 -6.70 -3.78 4.71
CA GLY A 61 -6.38 -2.57 5.45
C GLY A 61 -6.96 -2.60 6.87
N TYR A 62 -8.25 -2.93 6.99
CA TYR A 62 -8.91 -3.14 8.29
C TYR A 62 -8.24 -4.24 9.11
N ALA A 63 -8.00 -5.41 8.51
CA ALA A 63 -7.42 -6.56 9.21
C ALA A 63 -5.99 -6.27 9.72
N ALA A 64 -5.19 -5.52 8.96
CA ALA A 64 -3.85 -5.11 9.34
C ALA A 64 -3.85 -4.09 10.48
N ALA A 65 -4.76 -3.13 10.45
CA ALA A 65 -4.94 -2.15 11.52
C ALA A 65 -5.28 -2.82 12.86
N VAL A 66 -6.29 -3.70 12.88
CA VAL A 66 -6.68 -4.48 14.07
C VAL A 66 -5.52 -5.34 14.58
N ARG A 67 -4.82 -6.05 13.68
CA ARG A 67 -3.63 -6.83 14.05
C ARG A 67 -2.50 -5.94 14.59
N GLY A 68 -2.39 -4.72 14.08
CA GLY A 68 -1.46 -3.69 14.51
C GLY A 68 -1.72 -3.15 15.92
N GLY A 69 -2.85 -3.52 16.53
CA GLY A 69 -3.26 -3.15 17.88
C GLY A 69 -4.22 -1.96 17.93
N GLU A 70 -4.73 -1.49 16.79
CA GLU A 70 -5.79 -0.48 16.77
C GLU A 70 -7.11 -1.05 17.32
N ASP A 71 -7.90 -0.21 17.99
CA ASP A 71 -9.22 -0.64 18.45
C ASP A 71 -10.10 -1.01 17.24
N PRO A 72 -10.83 -2.15 17.28
CA PRO A 72 -11.64 -2.56 16.14
C PRO A 72 -12.71 -1.56 15.70
N ALA A 73 -13.18 -0.67 16.58
CA ALA A 73 -14.12 0.38 16.21
C ALA A 73 -13.43 1.50 15.40
N ASP A 74 -12.24 1.92 15.84
CA ASP A 74 -11.45 2.96 15.17
C ASP A 74 -10.93 2.45 13.81
N ALA A 75 -10.41 1.22 13.77
CA ALA A 75 -9.99 0.57 12.52
C ALA A 75 -11.15 0.43 11.53
N LYS A 76 -12.36 0.17 12.03
CA LYS A 76 -13.57 0.10 11.20
C LYS A 76 -13.96 1.47 10.65
N GLU A 77 -13.84 2.53 11.45
CA GLU A 77 -14.08 3.90 10.99
C GLU A 77 -13.08 4.29 9.88
N GLY A 78 -11.79 3.99 10.08
CA GLY A 78 -10.74 4.25 9.08
C GLY A 78 -10.90 3.45 7.77
N ALA A 79 -11.53 2.28 7.83
CA ALA A 79 -11.79 1.42 6.67
C ALA A 79 -13.25 1.44 6.19
N ASN A 80 -14.04 2.46 6.54
CA ASN A 80 -15.49 2.46 6.27
C ASN A 80 -15.80 2.36 4.77
N GLU A 81 -15.10 3.14 3.93
CA GLU A 81 -15.30 3.12 2.48
C GLU A 81 -14.94 1.75 1.86
N ASP A 82 -13.87 1.11 2.34
CA ASP A 82 -13.45 -0.21 1.90
C ASP A 82 -14.49 -1.29 2.25
N LEU A 83 -15.00 -1.26 3.48
CA LEU A 83 -16.02 -2.18 3.98
C LEU A 83 -17.35 -2.02 3.24
N GLU A 84 -17.77 -0.78 3.00
CA GLU A 84 -18.94 -0.48 2.18
C GLU A 84 -18.77 -1.03 0.77
N ARG A 85 -17.62 -0.77 0.14
CA ARG A 85 -17.34 -1.22 -1.22
C ARG A 85 -17.30 -2.74 -1.34
N ALA A 86 -16.67 -3.42 -0.38
CA ALA A 86 -16.66 -4.89 -0.32
C ALA A 86 -18.08 -5.45 -0.20
N SER A 87 -18.93 -4.81 0.61
CA SER A 87 -20.33 -5.19 0.79
C SER A 87 -21.15 -5.00 -0.49
N GLU A 88 -20.90 -3.94 -1.26
CA GLU A 88 -21.55 -3.71 -2.56
C GLU A 88 -21.20 -4.81 -3.58
N ILE A 89 -19.93 -5.22 -3.65
CA ILE A 89 -19.48 -6.28 -4.57
C ILE A 89 -20.15 -7.61 -4.21
N LEU A 90 -20.21 -7.94 -2.91
CA LEU A 90 -20.94 -9.12 -2.42
C LEU A 90 -22.41 -9.07 -2.81
N ALA A 91 -23.08 -7.94 -2.55
CA ALA A 91 -24.51 -7.78 -2.84
C ALA A 91 -24.81 -7.92 -4.35
N ARG A 92 -23.99 -7.34 -5.22
CA ARG A 92 -24.10 -7.48 -6.68
C ARG A 92 -23.96 -8.93 -7.14
N SER A 93 -23.19 -9.73 -6.42
CA SER A 93 -22.99 -11.16 -6.64
C SER A 93 -24.07 -12.05 -5.99
N GLY A 94 -25.04 -11.46 -5.29
CA GLY A 94 -26.05 -12.21 -4.52
C GLY A 94 -25.50 -12.88 -3.25
N ARG A 95 -24.36 -12.41 -2.75
CA ARG A 95 -23.68 -12.90 -1.53
C ARG A 95 -23.79 -11.87 -0.41
N THR A 96 -23.63 -12.33 0.84
CA THR A 96 -23.74 -11.46 2.03
C THR A 96 -22.78 -11.85 3.15
N ASP A 97 -21.86 -12.79 2.90
CA ASP A 97 -21.00 -13.42 3.90
C ASP A 97 -19.69 -12.64 4.14
N LEU A 98 -19.81 -11.35 4.49
CA LEU A 98 -18.67 -10.47 4.77
C LEU A 98 -17.71 -11.07 5.83
N GLY A 99 -18.24 -11.79 6.83
CA GLY A 99 -17.44 -12.44 7.86
C GLY A 99 -16.47 -13.51 7.32
N THR A 100 -16.85 -14.26 6.28
CA THR A 100 -15.95 -15.23 5.63
C THR A 100 -14.78 -14.52 4.95
N HIS A 101 -15.05 -13.41 4.29
CA HIS A 101 -14.04 -12.61 3.61
C HIS A 101 -13.13 -11.86 4.58
N LEU A 102 -13.65 -11.39 5.72
CA LEU A 102 -12.84 -10.84 6.80
C LEU A 102 -11.87 -11.90 7.37
N ALA A 103 -12.33 -13.12 7.61
CA ALA A 103 -11.45 -14.21 8.06
C ALA A 103 -10.37 -14.54 7.02
N ARG A 104 -10.66 -14.44 5.71
CA ARG A 104 -9.67 -14.58 4.64
C ARG A 104 -8.65 -13.42 4.66
N ALA A 105 -9.11 -12.19 4.87
CA ALA A 105 -8.24 -11.02 5.01
C ALA A 105 -7.32 -11.13 6.24
N GLU A 106 -7.83 -11.55 7.39
CA GLU A 106 -7.03 -11.82 8.59
C GLU A 106 -5.97 -12.90 8.34
N ALA A 107 -6.33 -13.98 7.64
CA ALA A 107 -5.37 -15.01 7.27
C ALA A 107 -4.29 -14.46 6.33
N PHE A 108 -4.66 -13.71 5.29
CA PHE A 108 -3.73 -13.07 4.37
C PHE A 108 -2.75 -12.15 5.11
N VAL A 109 -3.26 -11.27 5.98
CA VAL A 109 -2.47 -10.33 6.78
C VAL A 109 -1.53 -11.08 7.72
N ARG A 110 -1.99 -12.16 8.37
CA ARG A 110 -1.12 -12.98 9.23
C ARG A 110 0.03 -13.58 8.43
N ASP A 111 -0.25 -14.12 7.25
CA ASP A 111 0.73 -14.84 6.43
C ASP A 111 1.73 -13.88 5.75
N ASN A 112 1.32 -12.63 5.49
CA ASN A 112 2.15 -11.58 4.89
C ASN A 112 2.66 -10.54 5.89
N TRP A 113 2.52 -10.77 7.20
CA TRP A 113 2.80 -9.78 8.23
C TRP A 113 4.20 -9.15 8.14
N PRO A 114 5.30 -9.92 7.90
CA PRO A 114 6.63 -9.33 7.77
C PRO A 114 6.75 -8.32 6.61
N ALA A 115 6.09 -8.59 5.48
CA ALA A 115 6.07 -7.67 4.34
C ALA A 115 5.27 -6.40 4.65
N ILE A 116 4.11 -6.55 5.30
CA ILE A 116 3.29 -5.41 5.73
C ILE A 116 4.06 -4.52 6.71
N GLU A 117 4.72 -5.09 7.73
CA GLU A 117 5.53 -4.32 8.67
C GLU A 117 6.71 -3.63 7.99
N ARG A 118 7.35 -4.29 7.02
CA ARG A 118 8.45 -3.70 6.25
C ARG A 118 7.98 -2.48 5.45
N VAL A 119 6.90 -2.62 4.69
CA VAL A 119 6.33 -1.53 3.88
C VAL A 119 5.85 -0.40 4.78
N ALA A 120 5.17 -0.70 5.89
CA ALA A 120 4.73 0.31 6.84
C ALA A 120 5.91 1.08 7.47
N ALA A 121 7.01 0.40 7.79
CA ALA A 121 8.22 1.06 8.30
C ALA A 121 8.81 2.02 7.26
N GLU A 122 8.83 1.64 5.98
CA GLU A 122 9.27 2.52 4.89
C GLU A 122 8.30 3.69 4.67
N LEU A 123 6.99 3.49 4.79
CA LEU A 123 6.00 4.57 4.72
C LEU A 123 6.18 5.57 5.87
N LEU A 124 6.47 5.11 7.08
CA LEU A 124 6.73 6.01 8.22
C LEU A 124 8.02 6.83 8.05
N GLU A 125 9.00 6.34 7.29
CA GLU A 125 10.24 7.07 7.02
C GLU A 125 10.13 8.02 5.82
N TRP A 126 9.44 7.60 4.76
CA TRP A 126 9.44 8.28 3.46
C TRP A 126 8.10 8.89 3.06
N CYS A 127 7.03 8.64 3.82
CA CYS A 127 5.63 9.00 3.60
C CYS A 127 4.98 8.38 2.35
N THR A 128 5.75 8.18 1.28
CA THR A 128 5.27 7.71 -0.03
C THR A 128 6.30 6.78 -0.67
N ILE A 129 5.82 5.70 -1.28
CA ILE A 129 6.63 4.70 -1.99
C ILE A 129 6.02 4.49 -3.39
N GLY A 130 6.82 4.60 -4.44
CA GLY A 130 6.39 4.29 -5.80
C GLY A 130 6.43 2.78 -6.09
N GLY A 131 5.66 2.29 -7.06
CA GLY A 131 5.49 0.85 -7.33
C GLY A 131 6.78 0.06 -7.56
N GLN A 132 7.73 0.61 -8.32
CA GLN A 132 9.03 -0.05 -8.51
C GLN A 132 9.85 -0.13 -7.21
N GLU A 133 9.74 0.88 -6.35
CA GLU A 133 10.39 0.85 -5.04
C GLU A 133 9.71 -0.15 -4.12
N LEU A 134 8.38 -0.20 -4.15
CA LEU A 134 7.58 -1.18 -3.40
C LEU A 134 8.02 -2.61 -3.75
N GLN A 135 8.18 -2.95 -5.02
CA GLN A 135 8.67 -4.27 -5.43
C GLN A 135 10.01 -4.62 -4.76
N VAL A 136 10.96 -3.68 -4.72
CA VAL A 136 12.26 -3.90 -4.06
C VAL A 136 12.09 -4.07 -2.55
N VAL A 137 11.20 -3.31 -1.92
CA VAL A 137 10.88 -3.46 -0.49
C VAL A 137 10.28 -4.85 -0.20
N LEU A 138 9.40 -5.35 -1.06
CA LEU A 138 8.81 -6.69 -0.93
C LEU A 138 9.86 -7.78 -1.17
N ASP A 139 10.74 -7.62 -2.16
CA ASP A 139 11.84 -8.55 -2.40
C ASP A 139 12.77 -8.65 -1.17
N VAL A 140 13.01 -7.53 -0.47
CA VAL A 140 13.76 -7.54 0.80
C VAL A 140 12.98 -8.28 1.88
N ALA A 141 11.68 -8.01 2.04
CA ALA A 141 10.84 -8.69 3.03
C ALA A 141 10.78 -10.21 2.82
N ASP A 142 10.81 -10.65 1.56
CA ASP A 142 10.81 -12.07 1.17
C ASP A 142 12.19 -12.74 1.23
N GLY A 143 13.25 -11.96 1.49
CA GLY A 143 14.63 -12.45 1.49
C GLY A 143 15.22 -12.67 0.09
N ASN A 144 14.58 -12.14 -0.95
CA ASN A 144 15.05 -12.16 -2.34
C ASN A 144 16.03 -11.00 -2.65
N ALA A 145 16.03 -9.95 -1.82
CA ALA A 145 16.94 -8.81 -1.89
C ALA A 145 17.45 -8.40 -0.51
N THR A 146 18.41 -7.48 -0.47
CA THR A 146 18.97 -6.93 0.77
C THR A 146 18.64 -5.45 0.94
N ASP A 147 18.76 -4.91 2.16
CA ASP A 147 18.63 -3.48 2.40
C ASP A 147 19.66 -2.65 1.60
N GLU A 148 20.82 -3.23 1.28
CA GLU A 148 21.80 -2.59 0.40
C GLU A 148 21.28 -2.43 -1.04
N ASP A 149 20.46 -3.37 -1.52
CA ASP A 149 19.84 -3.30 -2.85
C ASP A 149 18.77 -2.21 -2.88
N LEU A 150 17.96 -2.10 -1.83
CA LEU A 150 16.99 -1.00 -1.67
C LEU A 150 17.69 0.37 -1.62
N ALA A 151 18.77 0.48 -0.83
CA ALA A 151 19.57 1.70 -0.76
C ALA A 151 20.19 2.06 -2.13
N ARG A 152 20.67 1.05 -2.88
CA ARG A 152 21.21 1.23 -4.22
C ARG A 152 20.14 1.70 -5.20
N TYR A 153 18.96 1.09 -5.18
CA TYR A 153 17.81 1.50 -5.98
C TYR A 153 17.48 2.98 -5.75
N ARG A 154 17.32 3.39 -4.48
CA ARG A 154 17.04 4.79 -4.11
C ARG A 154 18.11 5.76 -4.60
N LEU A 155 19.39 5.39 -4.53
CA LEU A 155 20.49 6.21 -5.05
C LEU A 155 20.41 6.39 -6.57
N MET A 156 20.05 5.34 -7.29
CA MET A 156 19.91 5.38 -8.75
C MET A 156 18.68 6.21 -9.18
N SER A 157 17.53 5.99 -8.57
CA SER A 157 16.28 6.71 -8.90
C SER A 157 16.38 8.21 -8.66
N ARG A 158 17.08 8.64 -7.59
CA ARG A 158 17.36 10.07 -7.34
C ARG A 158 18.23 10.74 -8.40
N ARG A 159 19.11 9.98 -9.06
CA ARG A 159 19.95 10.51 -10.16
C ARG A 159 19.16 10.65 -11.44
N VAL A 160 18.20 9.76 -11.69
CA VAL A 160 17.33 9.80 -12.88
C VAL A 160 16.29 10.93 -12.75
N GLY A 161 15.78 11.20 -11.54
CA GLY A 161 14.88 12.33 -11.27
C GLY A 161 15.56 13.72 -11.30
N ARG A 162 16.90 13.79 -11.29
CA ARG A 162 17.69 15.02 -11.54
C ARG A 162 18.33 14.97 -12.92
N LEU A 163 17.53 15.02 -14.00
CA LEU A 163 18.07 15.55 -15.23
C LEU A 163 18.30 17.07 -15.03
N PRO A 164 19.48 17.61 -15.38
CA PRO A 164 19.76 19.02 -15.19
C PRO A 164 18.79 19.85 -16.03
N GLU A 165 18.09 20.78 -15.39
CA GLU A 165 17.44 21.89 -16.09
C GLU A 165 18.45 22.52 -17.05
N GLY A 166 17.97 22.79 -18.25
CA GLY A 166 18.76 22.93 -19.46
C GLY A 166 20.00 23.79 -19.34
N ARG A 167 21.02 23.41 -20.12
CA ARG A 167 22.17 24.24 -20.43
C ARG A 167 21.72 25.67 -20.76
N PRO A 168 22.40 26.71 -20.28
CA PRO A 168 22.16 28.06 -20.76
C PRO A 168 22.34 28.07 -22.29
N ASN A 169 21.38 28.66 -22.98
CA ASN A 169 21.37 28.86 -24.41
C ASN A 169 22.61 29.71 -24.77
N GLY A 170 23.72 29.04 -25.09
CA GLY A 170 24.90 29.65 -25.68
C GLY A 170 24.54 30.05 -27.11
N GLY A 171 24.05 31.29 -27.25
CA GLY A 171 23.72 31.92 -28.52
C GLY A 171 24.19 33.36 -28.50
N GLU A 172 25.50 33.55 -28.43
CA GLU A 172 26.16 34.80 -28.75
C GLU A 172 26.38 34.88 -30.28
N HIS A 173 26.09 36.06 -30.83
CA HIS A 173 26.57 36.65 -32.09
C HIS A 173 26.08 36.08 -33.43
N ALA A 174 25.18 36.83 -34.07
CA ALA A 174 25.52 37.62 -35.26
C ALA A 174 24.55 38.81 -35.41
#